data_AF-A0A8T4MJI4-F1
#
_entry.id   AF-A0A8T4MJI4-F1
#
_cell.length_a   1.000
_cell.length_b   1.000
_cell.length_c   1.000
_cell.angle_alpha   90.00
_cell.angle_beta   90.00
_cell.angle_gamma   90.00
#
_symmetry.space_group_name_H-M   'P 1'
#
loop_
_entity.id
_entity.type
_entity.pdbx_description
1 polymer ?
#
loop_
_entity_poly.entity_id
_entity_poly.type
_entity_poly.pdbx_seq_one_letter_code
_entity_poly.pdbx_strand_id
1 'polypeptide(L)' 'MNENYKIKVAENFMNFMYTLTERVQKRYSQTCAEITESEKLGVPKNLGLLEKKTHQIETLVFLNKSLNKLNKCILGY' A
#
# COMPACT_ATOMS: atom_id res chain seq x y z
N MET A 1 -31.18 -4.73 -5.71
CA MET A 1 -30.15 -3.70 -5.46
C MET A 1 -29.74 -3.13 -6.81
N ASN A 2 -29.89 -1.81 -7.02
CA ASN A 2 -29.66 -1.16 -8.33
C ASN A 2 -28.18 -1.28 -8.74
N GLU A 3 -27.92 -1.65 -9.99
CA GLU A 3 -26.57 -1.87 -10.53
C GLU A 3 -25.71 -0.60 -10.45
N ASN A 4 -26.31 0.56 -10.66
CA ASN A 4 -25.67 1.87 -10.48
C ASN A 4 -25.22 2.14 -9.03
N TYR A 5 -25.90 1.56 -8.04
CA TYR A 5 -25.48 1.71 -6.63
C TYR A 5 -24.23 0.88 -6.33
N LYS A 6 -24.13 -0.35 -6.89
CA LYS A 6 -22.95 -1.20 -6.73
C LYS A 6 -21.70 -0.55 -7.33
N ILE A 7 -21.82 0.03 -8.52
CA ILE A 7 -20.72 0.73 -9.21
C ILE A 7 -20.21 1.91 -8.38
N LYS A 8 -21.10 2.77 -7.87
CA LYS A 8 -20.71 3.92 -7.03
C LYS A 8 -19.99 3.51 -5.74
N VAL A 9 -20.46 2.46 -5.06
CA VAL A 9 -19.81 1.94 -3.84
C VAL A 9 -18.42 1.41 -4.17
N ALA A 10 -18.29 0.68 -5.28
CA ALA A 10 -17.04 0.15 -5.79
C ALA A 10 -16.02 1.25 -6.14
N GLU A 11 -16.43 2.30 -6.86
CA GLU A 11 -15.58 3.44 -7.21
C GLU A 11 -15.05 4.17 -5.96
N ASN A 12 -15.92 4.43 -4.99
CA ASN A 12 -15.53 5.06 -3.73
C ASN A 12 -14.51 4.20 -2.97
N PHE A 13 -14.71 2.89 -2.92
CA PHE A 13 -13.78 1.99 -2.27
C PHE A 13 -12.44 1.90 -3.02
N MET A 14 -12.45 1.86 -4.35
CA MET A 14 -11.23 1.91 -5.16
C MET A 14 -10.43 3.19 -4.87
N ASN A 15 -11.07 4.36 -4.88
CA ASN A 15 -10.42 5.63 -4.58
C ASN A 15 -9.79 5.66 -3.18
N PHE A 16 -10.49 5.11 -2.19
CA PHE A 16 -9.96 4.96 -0.83
C PHE A 16 -8.72 4.06 -0.80
N MET A 17 -8.78 2.91 -1.46
CA MET A 17 -7.65 1.96 -1.53
C MET A 17 -6.45 2.53 -2.27
N TYR A 18 -6.65 3.28 -3.36
CA TYR A 18 -5.58 4.00 -4.05
C TYR A 18 -4.93 5.05 -3.15
N THR A 19 -5.74 5.85 -2.45
CA THR A 19 -5.24 6.86 -1.49
C THR A 19 -4.40 6.22 -0.38
N LEU A 20 -4.85 5.08 0.17
CA LEU A 20 -4.07 4.33 1.16
C LEU A 20 -2.75 3.80 0.57
N THR A 21 -2.81 3.25 -0.64
CA THR A 21 -1.64 2.70 -1.32
C THR A 21 -0.58 3.77 -1.54
N GLU A 22 -0.96 4.95 -2.04
CA GLU A 22 -0.04 6.07 -2.25
C GLU A 22 0.62 6.52 -0.93
N ARG A 23 -0.17 6.63 0.15
CA ARG A 23 0.36 6.99 1.47
C ARG A 23 1.39 5.99 1.98
N VAL A 24 1.14 4.70 1.84
CA VAL A 24 2.07 3.65 2.27
C VAL A 24 3.31 3.63 1.38
N GLN A 25 3.17 3.80 0.06
CA GLN A 25 4.30 3.92 -0.87
C GLN A 25 5.20 5.11 -0.52
N LYS A 26 4.63 6.28 -0.23
CA LYS A 26 5.40 7.46 0.18
C LYS A 26 6.21 7.20 1.44
N ARG A 27 5.59 6.56 2.45
CA ARG A 27 6.28 6.19 3.70
C ARG A 27 7.37 5.15 3.48
N TYR A 28 7.12 4.17 2.60
CA TYR A 28 8.10 3.17 2.21
C TYR A 28 9.33 3.79 1.56
N SER A 29 9.13 4.71 0.61
CA SER A 29 10.23 5.42 -0.04
C SER A 29 11.05 6.25 0.95
N GLN A 30 10.39 6.91 1.91
CA GLN A 30 11.07 7.65 2.99
C GLN A 30 11.90 6.71 3.88
N THR A 31 11.34 5.59 4.32
CA THR A 31 12.05 4.60 5.14
C THR A 31 13.23 3.98 4.38
N CYS A 32 13.12 3.76 3.07
CA CYS A 32 14.25 3.31 2.25
C CYS A 32 15.37 4.36 2.16
N ALA A 33 15.01 5.64 2.02
CA ALA A 33 15.99 6.72 2.02
C ALA A 33 16.71 6.84 3.38
N GLU A 34 15.99 6.72 4.50
CA GLU A 34 16.56 6.72 5.86
C GLU A 34 17.55 5.55 6.07
N ILE A 35 17.20 4.35 5.58
CA ILE A 35 18.10 3.19 5.64
C ILE A 35 19.35 3.44 4.81
N THR A 36 19.18 3.91 3.58
CA THR A 36 20.30 4.18 2.66
C THR A 36 21.26 5.21 3.25
N GLU A 37 20.73 6.26 3.87
CA GLU A 37 21.54 7.30 4.50
C GLU A 37 22.26 6.77 5.74
N SER A 38 21.60 5.94 6.55
CA SER A 38 22.22 5.29 7.70
C SER A 38 23.39 4.38 7.28
N GLU A 39 23.23 3.65 6.18
CA GLU A 39 24.29 2.79 5.60
C GLU A 39 25.49 3.61 5.12
N LYS A 40 25.27 4.75 4.46
CA LYS A 40 26.37 5.65 4.04
C LYS A 40 27.17 6.20 5.22
N LEU A 41 26.49 6.48 6.33
CA LEU A 41 27.10 6.98 7.56
C LEU A 41 27.83 5.88 8.36
N GLY A 42 27.84 4.63 7.88
CA GLY A 42 28.45 3.49 8.56
C GLY A 42 27.73 3.09 9.85
N VAL A 43 26.48 3.55 10.03
CA VAL A 43 25.68 3.23 11.21
C VAL A 43 25.22 1.77 11.10
N PRO A 44 25.34 0.96 12.16
CA PRO A 44 24.82 -0.40 12.18
C PRO A 44 23.34 -0.44 11.76
N LYS A 45 22.94 -1.53 11.10
CA LYS A 45 21.57 -1.74 10.62
C LYS A 45 20.55 -1.44 11.72
N ASN A 46 19.73 -0.40 11.51
CA ASN A 46 18.65 -0.07 12.41
C ASN A 46 17.50 -1.08 12.23
N LEU A 47 17.41 -2.04 13.15
CA LEU A 47 16.39 -3.09 13.13
C LEU A 47 14.96 -2.51 13.11
N GLY A 48 14.71 -1.41 13.81
CA GLY A 48 13.40 -0.75 13.82
C GLY A 48 13.02 -0.17 12.45
N LEU A 49 13.98 0.36 11.68
CA LEU A 49 13.72 0.80 10.30
C LEU A 49 13.46 -0.38 9.36
N LEU A 50 14.15 -1.51 9.57
CA LEU A 50 13.94 -2.72 8.77
C LEU A 50 12.56 -3.34 9.05
N GLU A 51 12.15 -3.44 10.31
CA GLU A 51 10.80 -3.90 10.69
C GLU A 51 9.71 -3.00 10.11
N LYS A 52 9.89 -1.67 10.21
CA LYS A 52 8.99 -0.69 9.60
C LYS A 52 8.89 -0.87 8.09
N LYS A 53 10.01 -1.09 7.40
CA LYS A 53 10.05 -1.36 5.96
C LYS A 53 9.30 -2.65 5.61
N THR A 54 9.52 -3.73 6.36
CA THR A 54 8.83 -5.01 6.17
C THR A 54 7.32 -4.86 6.32
N HIS A 55 6.87 -4.20 7.38
CA HIS A 55 5.44 -3.96 7.62
C HIS A 55 4.78 -3.13 6.50
N GLN A 56 5.49 -2.13 5.97
CA GLN A 56 5.02 -1.34 4.83
C GLN A 56 4.88 -2.20 3.56
N ILE A 57 5.84 -3.10 3.29
CA ILE A 57 5.76 -4.05 2.16
C ILE A 57 4.55 -4.96 2.31
N GLU A 58 4.36 -5.57 3.49
CA GLU A 58 3.21 -6.44 3.77
C GLU A 58 1.88 -5.71 3.55
N THR A 59 1.81 -4.47 4.01
CA THR A 59 0.63 -3.61 3.82
C THR A 59 0.37 -3.36 2.33
N LEU A 60 1.39 -3.02 1.54
CA LEU A 60 1.24 -2.82 0.09
C LEU A 60 0.78 -4.09 -0.63
N VAL A 61 1.32 -5.26 -0.25
CA VAL A 61 0.89 -6.56 -0.79
C VAL A 61 -0.58 -6.81 -0.48
N PHE A 62 -1.02 -6.54 0.75
CA PHE A 62 -2.42 -6.67 1.14
C PHE A 62 -3.35 -5.74 0.35
N LEU A 63 -2.97 -4.46 0.21
CA LEU A 63 -3.76 -3.47 -0.54
C LEU A 63 -3.89 -3.88 -2.00
N ASN A 64 -2.81 -4.33 -2.63
CA ASN A 64 -2.82 -4.78 -4.03
C ASN A 64 -3.71 -6.02 -4.24
N LYS A 65 -3.63 -7.01 -3.33
CA LYS A 65 -4.51 -8.19 -3.36
C LYS A 65 -5.98 -7.81 -3.23
N SER A 66 -6.27 -6.85 -2.35
CA SER A 66 -7.63 -6.38 -2.08
C SER A 66 -8.21 -5.61 -3.27
N LEU A 67 -7.42 -4.72 -3.89
CA LEU A 67 -7.80 -4.01 -5.12
C LEU A 67 -8.08 -4.98 -6.26
N ASN A 68 -7.24 -6.00 -6.46
CA ASN A 68 -7.45 -7.00 -7.50
C ASN A 68 -8.75 -7.79 -7.28
N LYS A 69 -9.05 -8.21 -6.04
CA LYS A 69 -10.32 -8.88 -5.71
C LYS A 69 -11.53 -7.99 -6.01
N LEU A 70 -11.45 -6.70 -5.66
CA LEU A 70 -12.52 -5.75 -5.92
C LEU A 70 -12.73 -5.53 -7.42
N ASN A 71 -11.65 -5.35 -8.18
CA ASN A 71 -11.72 -5.19 -9.64
C ASN A 71 -12.41 -6.40 -10.30
N LYS A 72 -12.09 -7.63 -9.87
CA LYS A 72 -12.78 -8.84 -10.35
C LYS A 72 -14.26 -8.84 -10.00
N CYS A 73 -14.62 -8.47 -8.78
CA CYS A 73 -16.01 -8.37 -8.32
C CYS A 73 -16.83 -7.35 -9.13
N ILE A 74 -16.22 -6.22 -9.51
CA ILE A 74 -16.88 -5.18 -10.32
C ILE A 74 -17.03 -5.62 -11.77
N LEU A 75 -15.98 -6.21 -12.35
CA LEU A 75 -15.91 -6.54 -13.78
C LEU A 75 -16.54 -7.91 -14.12
N GLY A 76 -16.90 -8.72 -13.13
CA GLY A 76 -17.60 -9.99 -13.33
C GLY A 76 -16.71 -11.17 -13.76
N TYR A 77 -15.41 -11.13 -13.43
CA TYR A 77 -14.46 -12.23 -13.67
C TYR A 77 -14.41 -13.25 -12.53
#